data_AF-A0A094NYM2-F1
#
_entry.id   AF-A0A094NYM2-F1
#
_cell.length_a   1.000
_cell.length_b   1.000
_cell.length_c   1.000
_cell.angle_alpha   90.00
_cell.angle_beta   90.00
_cell.angle_gamma   90.00
#
_symmetry.space_group_name_H-M   'P 1'
#
loop_
_entity.id
_entity.type
_entity.pdbx_description
1 polymer ?
#
loop_
_entity_poly.entity_id
_entity_poly.type
_entity_poly.pdbx_seq_one_letter_code
_entity_poly.pdbx_strand_id
1 'polypeptide(L)' 'MAEISLLQQAREAANLTVEQIANQTNIRAAIIRDLENNSVEQCGGIAYARGHLRAIVKLINQKSAKSKNKYY' A
#
# COMPACT_ATOMS: atom_id res chain seq x y z
N MET A 1 11.39 -16.09 -10.23
CA MET A 1 11.43 -14.85 -9.43
C MET A 1 10.00 -14.34 -9.36
N ALA A 2 9.43 -14.20 -8.16
CA ALA A 2 8.12 -13.57 -8.05
C ALA A 2 8.25 -12.10 -8.46
N GLU A 3 7.43 -11.64 -9.40
CA GLU A 3 7.44 -10.24 -9.80
C GLU A 3 6.91 -9.38 -8.64
N ILE A 4 7.75 -8.48 -8.16
CA ILE A 4 7.39 -7.54 -7.09
C ILE A 4 6.48 -6.48 -7.71
N SER A 5 5.24 -6.36 -7.23
CA SER A 5 4.32 -5.35 -7.75
C SER A 5 4.79 -3.92 -7.45
N LEU A 6 4.36 -2.97 -8.28
CA LEU A 6 4.63 -1.55 -8.06
C LEU A 6 4.13 -1.06 -6.69
N LEU A 7 3.03 -1.64 -6.18
CA LEU A 7 2.50 -1.30 -4.87
C LEU A 7 3.46 -1.73 -3.75
N GLN A 8 3.97 -2.96 -3.83
CA GLN A 8 4.94 -3.48 -2.86
C GLN A 8 6.23 -2.65 -2.87
N GLN A 9 6.75 -2.34 -4.06
CA GLN A 9 7.94 -1.48 -4.21
C GLN A 9 7.73 -0.10 -3.58
N ALA A 10 6.57 0.52 -3.82
CA ALA A 10 6.25 1.83 -3.26
C ALA A 10 6.13 1.80 -1.72
N ARG A 11 5.55 0.72 -1.16
CA ARG A 11 5.48 0.51 0.28
C ARG A 11 6.87 0.39 0.89
N GLU A 12 7.73 -0.45 0.30
CA GLU A 12 9.10 -0.68 0.76
C GLU A 12 9.95 0.60 0.68
N ALA A 13 9.83 1.37 -0.40
CA ALA A 13 10.49 2.67 -0.54
C ALA A 13 10.04 3.70 0.51
N ALA A 14 8.80 3.58 1.02
CA ALA A 14 8.30 4.40 2.12
C ALA A 14 8.64 3.84 3.52
N ASN A 15 9.42 2.75 3.61
CA ASN A 15 9.76 2.04 4.84
C ASN A 15 8.51 1.65 5.67
N LEU A 16 7.45 1.22 4.99
CA LEU A 16 6.22 0.78 5.63
C LEU A 16 6.09 -0.75 5.57
N THR A 17 5.59 -1.37 6.64
CA THR A 17 5.15 -2.77 6.63
C THR A 17 3.68 -2.89 6.25
N VAL A 18 3.26 -4.08 5.82
CA VAL A 18 1.84 -4.37 5.54
C VAL A 18 0.98 -4.11 6.79
N GLU A 19 1.47 -4.49 7.96
CA GLU A 19 0.79 -4.31 9.25
C GLU A 19 0.67 -2.82 9.63
N GLN A 20 1.69 -2.02 9.34
CA GLN A 20 1.63 -0.57 9.56
C GLN A 20 0.59 0.09 8.66
N ILE A 21 0.51 -0.30 7.39
CA ILE A 21 -0.54 0.17 6.48
C ILE A 21 -1.91 -0.29 6.97
N ALA A 22 -2.05 -1.56 7.36
CA ALA A 22 -3.29 -2.12 7.87
C ALA A 22 -3.82 -1.32 9.07
N ASN A 23 -2.95 -1.06 10.05
CA ASN A 23 -3.29 -0.31 11.25
C ASN A 23 -3.68 1.16 10.94
N GLN A 24 -3.01 1.80 9.99
CA GLN A 24 -3.24 3.22 9.68
C GLN A 24 -4.44 3.44 8.74
N THR A 25 -4.76 2.46 7.89
CA THR A 25 -5.87 2.56 6.92
C THR A 25 -7.12 1.80 7.34
N ASN A 26 -7.04 1.00 8.41
CA ASN A 26 -8.08 0.06 8.84
C ASN A 26 -8.45 -0.97 7.75
N ILE A 27 -7.50 -1.27 6.85
CA ILE A 27 -7.62 -2.29 5.81
C ILE A 27 -6.99 -3.57 6.33
N ARG A 28 -7.64 -4.71 6.13
CA ARG A 28 -7.08 -6.00 6.53
C ARG A 28 -5.75 -6.28 5.83
N ALA A 29 -4.75 -6.74 6.57
CA ALA A 29 -3.44 -7.12 6.03
C ALA A 29 -3.55 -8.14 4.88
N ALA A 30 -4.52 -9.06 4.93
CA ALA A 30 -4.78 -10.02 3.85
C ALA A 30 -5.15 -9.32 2.52
N ILE A 31 -5.99 -8.28 2.57
CA ILE A 31 -6.37 -7.50 1.38
C ILE A 31 -5.17 -6.75 0.82
N ILE A 32 -4.31 -6.20 1.69
CA ILE A 32 -3.10 -5.49 1.24
C ILE A 32 -2.16 -6.45 0.50
N ARG A 33 -1.92 -7.66 1.05
CA ARG A 33 -1.10 -8.68 0.39
C ARG A 33 -1.71 -9.16 -0.93
N ASP A 34 -3.02 -9.30 -0.99
CA ASP A 34 -3.74 -9.65 -2.21
C ASP A 34 -3.52 -8.59 -3.31
N LEU A 35 -3.67 -7.31 -2.96
CA LEU A 35 -3.40 -6.18 -3.86
C LEU A 35 -1.93 -6.11 -4.27
N GLU A 36 -0.99 -6.43 -3.37
CA GLU A 36 0.44 -6.52 -3.70
C GLU A 36 0.75 -7.68 -4.65
N ASN A 37 -0.09 -8.71 -4.70
CA ASN A 37 -0.02 -9.81 -5.66
C ASN A 37 -0.79 -9.51 -6.96
N ASN A 38 -1.20 -8.26 -7.19
CA ASN A 38 -2.07 -7.85 -8.30
C ASN A 38 -3.41 -8.62 -8.36
N SER A 39 -3.88 -9.11 -7.21
CA SER A 39 -5.14 -9.83 -7.05
C SER A 39 -6.14 -8.98 -6.27
N VAL A 40 -7.43 -9.21 -6.53
CA VAL A 40 -8.55 -8.49 -5.90
C VAL A 40 -9.62 -9.45 -5.36
N GLU A 41 -9.29 -10.74 -5.25
CA GLU A 41 -10.22 -11.78 -4.81
C GLU A 41 -10.72 -11.53 -3.38
N GLN A 42 -9.86 -10.99 -2.50
CA GLN A 42 -10.19 -10.70 -1.11
C GLN A 42 -10.95 -9.38 -0.93
N CYS A 43 -11.04 -8.55 -1.96
CA CYS A 43 -11.65 -7.21 -1.88
C CYS A 43 -13.19 -7.23 -1.98
N GLY A 44 -13.81 -8.34 -2.35
CA GLY A 44 -15.26 -8.41 -2.59
C GLY A 44 -15.71 -7.63 -3.84
N GLY A 45 -14.78 -7.25 -4.73
CA GLY A 45 -15.05 -6.57 -6.00
C GLY A 45 -14.07 -5.45 -6.36
N ILE A 46 -14.00 -5.12 -7.65
CA ILE A 46 -13.05 -4.13 -8.21
C ILE A 46 -13.27 -2.72 -7.65
N ALA A 47 -14.52 -2.34 -7.34
CA ALA A 47 -14.85 -1.04 -6.77
C ALA A 47 -14.18 -0.84 -5.39
N TYR A 48 -14.28 -1.84 -4.50
CA TYR A 48 -13.64 -1.82 -3.20
C TYR A 48 -12.11 -1.89 -3.30
N ALA A 49 -11.58 -2.71 -4.21
CA ALA A 49 -10.14 -2.77 -4.48
C ALA A 49 -9.56 -1.39 -4.84
N ARG A 50 -10.26 -0.63 -5.72
CA ARG A 50 -9.86 0.74 -6.07
C ARG A 50 -9.89 1.68 -4.86
N GLY A 51 -10.89 1.55 -3.99
CA GLY A 51 -11.00 2.33 -2.75
C GLY A 51 -9.83 2.07 -1.81
N HIS A 52 -9.52 0.79 -1.57
CA HIS A 52 -8.39 0.36 -0.76
C HIS A 52 -7.06 0.85 -1.33
N LEU A 53 -6.84 0.67 -2.64
CA LEU A 53 -5.62 1.11 -3.30
C LEU A 53 -5.40 2.63 -3.14
N ARG A 54 -6.45 3.45 -3.27
CA ARG A 54 -6.37 4.90 -3.07
C ARG A 54 -5.96 5.27 -1.65
N ALA A 55 -6.52 4.58 -0.63
CA ALA A 55 -6.16 4.84 0.76
C ALA A 55 -4.70 4.46 1.06
N ILE A 56 -4.24 3.32 0.54
CA ILE A 56 -2.87 2.84 0.69
C ILE A 56 -1.88 3.80 0.02
N VAL A 57 -2.10 4.16 -1.24
CA VAL A 57 -1.23 5.08 -1.99
C VAL A 57 -1.18 6.46 -1.34
N LYS A 58 -2.32 6.97 -0.84
CA LYS A 58 -2.35 8.24 -0.10
C LYS A 58 -1.43 8.19 1.12
N LEU A 59 -1.46 7.09 1.88
CA LEU A 59 -0.61 6.93 3.05
C LEU A 59 0.88 6.83 2.69
N ILE A 60 1.22 6.04 1.68
CA ILE A 60 2.59 5.92 1.16
C ILE A 60 3.12 7.30 0.74
N ASN A 61 2.33 8.06 0.00
CA ASN A 61 2.69 9.40 -0.45
C ASN A 61 2.91 10.37 0.72
N GLN A 62 2.10 10.29 1.78
CA GLN A 62 2.29 11.13 2.98
C GLN A 62 3.61 10.85 3.70
N LYS A 63 4.06 9.59 3.73
CA LYS A 63 5.32 9.17 4.35
C LYS A 63 6.52 9.51 3.47
N SER A 64 6.42 9.28 2.17
CA SER A 64 7.45 9.63 1.18
C SER A 64 7.64 11.16 1.05
N ALA A 65 6.56 11.94 1.03
CA ALA A 65 6.62 13.40 0.93
C ALA A 65 7.26 14.06 2.17
N LYS A 66 7.11 13.45 3.35
CA LYS A 66 7.79 13.91 4.58
C LYS A 66 9.32 13.77 4.51
N SER A 67 9.86 13.06 3.50
CA SER A 67 11.30 12.92 3.27
C SER A 67 11.91 14.01 2.37
N LYS A 68 11.13 14.96 1.83
CA LYS A 68 11.65 16.00 0.92
C LYS A 68 12.15 17.29 1.60
N ASN A 69 12.27 17.33 2.93
CA ASN A 69 12.87 18.50 3.58
C ASN A 69 13.62 18.16 4.88
N LYS A 70 14.92 17.86 4.78
CA LYS A 70 15.85 18.04 5.91
C LYS A 70 17.32 18.30 5.53
N TYR A 71 17.72 18.35 4.27
CA TYR A 71 19.08 18.78 3.92
C TYR A 71 19.05 19.52 2.58
N TYR A 72 18.88 20.84 2.66
CA TYR A 72 19.59 21.93 1.96
C TYR A 72 18.98 23.25 2.45
#